data_AF-A0AAD9LNZ5-F1
#
_entry.id   AF-A0AAD9LNZ5-F1
#
_cell.length_a   1.000
_cell.length_b   1.000
_cell.length_c   1.000
_cell.angle_alpha   90.00
_cell.angle_beta   90.00
_cell.angle_gamma   90.00
#
_symmetry.space_group_name_H-M   'P 1'
#
loop_
_entity.id
_entity.type
_entity.pdbx_description
1 polymer ?
#
loop_
_entity_poly.entity_id
_entity_poly.type
_entity_poly.pdbx_seq_one_letter_code
_entity_poly.pdbx_strand_id
1 'polypeptide(L)'
;MISFSKTSLAFVLFLGAISTENATADNLRHESRNLAATYTSTSQYAGSMLASVNAQRAAQGLRPLCLNSKLMAASKGHSVDMASKNFMSHTGSDRSTMSMRVTAAGYKWTRVAENVAAGQVNVAAVMKSWMNSPGHRANILGDYTMLGTAYAYNSGSTYRHYWTQNFGKGSTESCNFEDVEYNDTPLPTLNITTDPTDSPVVVLQNDVNATAQQATTV
;
A
#
# COMPACT_ATOMS: atom_id res chain seq x y z
N MET A 1 90.54 9.82 5.38
CA MET A 1 90.90 8.58 4.65
C MET A 1 89.95 7.49 5.11
N ILE A 2 89.31 6.81 4.15
CA ILE A 2 88.66 5.49 4.22
C ILE A 2 87.24 5.40 4.83
N SER A 3 86.34 5.00 3.94
CA SER A 3 84.94 4.57 4.06
C SER A 3 84.83 3.12 4.51
N PHE A 4 83.76 2.73 5.21
CA PHE A 4 83.13 1.42 5.02
C PHE A 4 81.60 1.49 5.23
N SER A 5 80.88 1.02 4.20
CA SER A 5 79.44 0.73 4.14
C SER A 5 79.12 -0.64 4.76
N LYS A 6 77.89 -0.83 5.28
CA LYS A 6 76.98 -1.98 4.97
C LYS A 6 75.68 -2.04 5.80
N THR A 7 74.55 -1.88 5.10
CA THR A 7 73.28 -2.68 5.06
C THR A 7 72.48 -3.10 6.31
N SER A 8 71.23 -2.60 6.35
CA SER A 8 69.89 -3.20 6.62
C SER A 8 69.69 -4.41 7.55
N LEU A 9 68.71 -4.30 8.47
CA LEU A 9 67.47 -5.12 8.47
C LEU A 9 66.43 -4.56 9.48
N ALA A 10 65.25 -4.17 9.01
CA ALA A 10 64.11 -3.82 9.87
C ALA A 10 63.20 -5.04 10.03
N PHE A 11 63.01 -5.50 11.27
CA PHE A 11 62.01 -6.51 11.65
C PHE A 11 60.72 -5.78 12.02
N VAL A 12 59.66 -5.92 11.21
CA VAL A 12 58.31 -5.48 11.58
C VAL A 12 57.57 -6.68 12.16
N LEU A 13 57.37 -6.68 13.47
CA LEU A 13 56.44 -7.60 14.14
C LEU A 13 55.00 -7.12 13.85
N PHE A 14 54.24 -7.92 13.10
CA PHE A 14 52.78 -7.80 13.05
C PHE A 14 52.20 -8.63 14.18
N LEU A 15 51.73 -7.99 15.26
CA LEU A 15 50.77 -8.61 16.17
C LEU A 15 49.39 -8.56 15.50
N GLY A 16 48.88 -9.72 15.10
CA GLY A 16 47.51 -9.86 14.65
C GLY A 16 46.54 -9.74 15.82
N ALA A 17 45.69 -8.69 15.80
CA ALA A 17 44.50 -8.64 16.63
C ALA A 17 43.47 -9.64 16.06
N ILE A 18 43.03 -10.59 16.87
CA ILE A 18 41.89 -11.45 16.55
C ILE A 18 40.63 -10.58 16.63
N SER A 19 40.06 -10.25 15.48
CA SER A 19 38.86 -9.43 15.36
C SER A 19 37.62 -10.21 15.81
N THR A 20 36.95 -9.74 16.86
CA THR A 20 35.60 -10.15 17.29
C THR A 20 34.52 -9.56 16.38
N GLU A 21 34.74 -9.59 15.05
CA GLU A 21 33.89 -8.89 14.07
C GLU A 21 32.72 -9.73 13.55
N ASN A 22 32.69 -11.04 13.80
CA ASN A 22 31.67 -11.91 13.24
C ASN A 22 30.31 -11.86 13.98
N ALA A 23 30.28 -11.61 15.28
CA ALA A 23 29.03 -11.67 16.05
C ALA A 23 28.13 -10.42 15.82
N THR A 24 28.72 -9.25 15.60
CA THR A 24 27.99 -8.01 15.32
C THR A 24 27.51 -7.96 13.86
N ALA A 25 28.31 -8.43 12.91
CA ALA A 25 27.94 -8.46 11.49
C ALA A 25 26.78 -9.43 11.20
N ASP A 26 26.75 -10.60 11.86
CA ASP A 26 25.62 -11.53 11.71
C ASP A 26 24.35 -11.03 12.39
N ASN A 27 24.46 -10.32 13.51
CA ASN A 27 23.31 -9.70 14.18
C ASN A 27 22.75 -8.51 13.39
N LEU A 28 23.63 -7.67 12.81
CA LEU A 28 23.23 -6.60 11.90
C LEU A 28 22.57 -7.14 10.62
N ARG A 29 23.03 -8.29 10.10
CA ARG A 29 22.40 -9.01 8.97
C ARG A 29 21.09 -9.70 9.34
N HIS A 30 20.82 -9.96 10.62
CA HIS A 30 19.57 -10.54 11.11
C HIS A 30 18.55 -9.45 11.46
N GLU A 31 19.02 -8.30 11.98
CA GLU A 31 18.20 -7.11 12.23
C GLU A 31 17.78 -6.42 10.93
N SER A 32 18.68 -6.28 9.94
CA SER A 32 18.32 -5.75 8.61
C SER A 32 17.40 -6.67 7.80
N ARG A 33 17.30 -7.96 8.13
CA ARG A 33 16.27 -8.88 7.61
C ARG A 33 14.93 -8.79 8.35
N ASN A 34 14.91 -8.19 9.55
CA ASN A 34 13.70 -7.92 10.34
C ASN A 34 13.23 -6.46 10.28
N LEU A 35 13.99 -5.56 9.65
CA LEU A 35 13.76 -4.13 9.59
C LEU A 35 13.72 -3.61 8.15
N ALA A 36 12.71 -4.04 7.41
CA ALA A 36 12.10 -3.29 6.32
C ALA A 36 10.68 -3.84 6.19
N ALA A 37 9.67 -2.98 6.05
CA ALA A 37 8.35 -3.45 5.64
C ALA A 37 8.54 -4.40 4.44
N THR A 38 7.86 -5.57 4.41
CA THR A 38 8.00 -6.56 3.33
C THR A 38 7.88 -5.92 1.93
N TYR A 39 7.20 -4.79 1.87
CA TYR A 39 7.15 -3.90 0.72
C TYR A 39 7.54 -2.50 1.14
N THR A 40 8.48 -1.90 0.42
CA THR A 40 8.90 -0.50 0.59
C THR A 40 8.19 0.45 -0.38
N SER A 41 7.47 -0.08 -1.38
CA SER A 41 6.64 0.70 -2.30
C SER A 41 5.34 -0.02 -2.69
N THR A 42 4.36 0.74 -3.17
CA THR A 42 3.10 0.21 -3.71
C THR A 42 3.33 -0.69 -4.92
N SER A 43 4.25 -0.32 -5.82
CA SER A 43 4.55 -1.08 -7.04
C SER A 43 5.01 -2.51 -6.75
N GLN A 44 5.74 -2.73 -5.65
CA GLN A 44 6.27 -4.06 -5.29
C GLN A 44 5.17 -5.08 -4.92
N TYR A 45 4.14 -4.69 -4.16
CA TYR A 45 3.04 -5.60 -3.84
C TYR A 45 1.93 -5.59 -4.87
N ALA A 46 1.59 -4.44 -5.47
CA ALA A 46 0.40 -4.30 -6.31
C ALA A 46 0.50 -5.15 -7.59
N GLY A 47 1.66 -5.13 -8.26
CA GLY A 47 1.92 -5.98 -9.42
C GLY A 47 1.86 -7.47 -9.09
N SER A 48 2.54 -7.88 -8.01
CA SER A 48 2.53 -9.27 -7.52
C SER A 48 1.12 -9.75 -7.14
N MET A 49 0.33 -8.87 -6.51
CA MET A 49 -1.05 -9.14 -6.12
C MET A 49 -1.94 -9.31 -7.34
N LEU A 50 -1.86 -8.37 -8.30
CA LEU A 50 -2.62 -8.43 -9.54
C LEU A 50 -2.31 -9.70 -10.32
N ALA A 51 -1.02 -10.04 -10.46
CA ALA A 51 -0.57 -11.25 -11.12
C ALA A 51 -1.13 -12.50 -10.42
N SER A 52 -1.10 -12.55 -9.09
CA SER A 52 -1.63 -13.68 -8.31
C SER A 52 -3.15 -13.82 -8.47
N VAL A 53 -3.90 -12.72 -8.41
CA VAL A 53 -5.35 -12.71 -8.65
C VAL A 53 -5.67 -13.17 -10.07
N ASN A 54 -4.97 -12.63 -11.07
CA ASN A 54 -5.21 -12.97 -12.47
C ASN A 54 -4.82 -14.42 -12.80
N ALA A 55 -3.81 -14.99 -12.14
CA ALA A 55 -3.50 -16.41 -12.26
C ALA A 55 -4.67 -17.29 -11.76
N GLN A 56 -5.28 -16.95 -10.63
CA GLN A 56 -6.46 -17.68 -10.11
C GLN A 56 -7.67 -17.53 -11.04
N ARG A 57 -7.87 -16.35 -11.62
CA ARG A 57 -8.95 -16.08 -12.58
C ARG A 57 -8.75 -16.82 -13.91
N ALA A 58 -7.53 -16.81 -14.44
CA ALA A 58 -7.17 -17.53 -15.67
C ALA A 58 -7.38 -19.04 -15.53
N ALA A 59 -7.05 -19.61 -14.36
CA ALA A 59 -7.31 -21.01 -14.05
C ALA A 59 -8.81 -21.39 -14.03
N GLN A 60 -9.72 -20.40 -14.08
CA GLN A 60 -11.17 -20.58 -14.16
C GLN A 60 -11.74 -20.05 -15.49
N GLY A 61 -10.90 -19.72 -16.47
CA GLY A 61 -11.34 -19.14 -17.76
C GLY A 61 -11.90 -17.73 -17.66
N LEU A 62 -11.66 -17.02 -16.54
CA LEU A 62 -12.16 -15.67 -16.32
C LEU A 62 -11.20 -14.63 -16.90
N ARG A 63 -11.78 -13.51 -17.38
CA ARG A 63 -10.99 -12.36 -17.87
C ARG A 63 -10.11 -11.77 -16.76
N PRO A 64 -8.88 -11.34 -17.09
CA PRO A 64 -8.01 -10.68 -16.12
C PRO A 64 -8.61 -9.35 -15.68
N LEU A 65 -8.33 -8.98 -14.44
CA LEU A 65 -8.54 -7.64 -13.91
C LEU A 65 -7.34 -6.76 -14.25
N CYS A 66 -7.54 -5.46 -14.15
CA CYS A 66 -6.47 -4.46 -14.15
C CYS A 66 -6.53 -3.60 -12.88
N LEU A 67 -5.47 -2.85 -12.58
CA LEU A 67 -5.47 -1.94 -11.44
C LEU A 67 -6.23 -0.64 -11.75
N ASN A 68 -6.94 -0.12 -10.76
CA ASN A 68 -7.60 1.19 -10.80
C ASN A 68 -7.19 2.03 -9.59
N SER A 69 -6.74 3.26 -9.81
CA SER A 69 -6.16 4.13 -8.79
C SER A 69 -7.15 4.52 -7.68
N LYS A 70 -8.44 4.64 -7.99
CA LYS A 70 -9.48 4.96 -7.01
C LYS A 70 -9.75 3.79 -6.06
N LEU A 71 -9.81 2.57 -6.59
CA LEU A 71 -9.91 1.36 -5.77
C LEU A 71 -8.65 1.16 -4.92
N MET A 72 -7.46 1.48 -5.45
CA MET A 72 -6.20 1.47 -4.70
C MET A 72 -6.26 2.46 -3.52
N ALA A 73 -6.74 3.69 -3.75
CA ALA A 73 -6.90 4.70 -2.71
C ALA A 73 -7.85 4.24 -1.59
N ALA A 74 -9.02 3.68 -1.94
CA ALA A 74 -9.95 3.11 -0.97
C ALA A 74 -9.31 1.96 -0.15
N SER A 75 -8.56 1.08 -0.82
CA SER A 75 -7.87 -0.05 -0.18
C SER A 75 -6.77 0.42 0.78
N LYS A 76 -6.02 1.47 0.40
CA LYS A 76 -4.97 2.03 1.25
C LYS A 76 -5.55 2.67 2.50
N GLY A 77 -6.59 3.49 2.35
CA GLY A 77 -7.27 4.10 3.49
C GLY A 77 -7.67 3.06 4.53
N HIS A 78 -8.26 1.95 4.08
CA HIS A 78 -8.68 0.88 4.99
C HIS A 78 -7.53 0.11 5.63
N SER A 79 -6.48 -0.22 4.85
CA SER A 79 -5.32 -0.93 5.40
C SER A 79 -4.57 -0.09 6.44
N VAL A 80 -4.44 1.22 6.20
CA VAL A 80 -3.84 2.17 7.14
C VAL A 80 -4.71 2.34 8.39
N ASP A 81 -6.03 2.42 8.24
CA ASP A 81 -6.95 2.49 9.37
C ASP A 81 -6.83 1.26 10.28
N MET A 82 -6.95 0.06 9.71
CA MET A 82 -6.76 -1.21 10.42
C MET A 82 -5.40 -1.29 11.13
N ALA A 83 -4.31 -0.90 10.44
CA ALA A 83 -2.97 -0.92 11.01
C ALA A 83 -2.79 0.09 12.14
N SER A 84 -3.31 1.31 11.99
CA SER A 84 -3.14 2.41 12.96
C SER A 84 -3.99 2.23 14.21
N LYS A 85 -5.19 1.63 14.08
CA LYS A 85 -6.13 1.39 15.16
C LYS A 85 -6.07 -0.04 15.71
N ASN A 86 -5.13 -0.84 15.21
CA ASN A 86 -4.84 -2.20 15.68
C ASN A 86 -6.06 -3.14 15.67
N PHE A 87 -6.76 -3.22 14.54
CA PHE A 87 -7.91 -4.11 14.36
C PHE A 87 -7.95 -4.70 12.95
N MET A 88 -8.77 -5.74 12.75
CA MET A 88 -9.09 -6.28 11.42
C MET A 88 -10.61 -6.42 11.31
N SER A 89 -11.20 -5.74 10.32
CA SER A 89 -12.64 -5.77 10.03
C SER A 89 -12.89 -5.24 8.62
N HIS A 90 -14.03 -5.56 8.03
CA HIS A 90 -14.52 -4.88 6.82
C HIS A 90 -15.02 -3.45 7.12
N THR A 91 -15.48 -3.21 8.34
CA THR A 91 -15.96 -1.90 8.81
C THR A 91 -14.78 -1.10 9.34
N GLY A 92 -14.62 0.13 8.86
CA GLY A 92 -13.58 1.05 9.34
C GLY A 92 -13.82 1.51 10.78
N SER A 93 -12.80 2.09 11.41
CA SER A 93 -12.89 2.64 12.77
C SER A 93 -13.89 3.80 12.89
N ASP A 94 -14.16 4.46 11.76
CA ASP A 94 -15.16 5.50 11.55
C ASP A 94 -16.55 4.96 11.15
N ARG A 95 -16.74 3.63 11.22
CA ARG A 95 -17.94 2.89 10.76
C ARG A 95 -18.16 2.91 9.25
N SER A 96 -17.17 3.34 8.46
CA SER A 96 -17.27 3.26 7.00
C SER A 96 -17.38 1.81 6.54
N THR A 97 -18.27 1.59 5.57
CA THR A 97 -18.31 0.33 4.82
C THR A 97 -17.39 0.42 3.60
N MET A 98 -17.03 -0.71 3.01
CA MET A 98 -16.28 -0.75 1.76
C MET A 98 -16.94 0.12 0.68
N SER A 99 -18.25 0.02 0.47
CA SER A 99 -18.95 0.77 -0.57
C SER A 99 -18.88 2.29 -0.33
N MET A 100 -18.92 2.73 0.93
CA MET A 100 -18.68 4.13 1.28
C MET A 100 -17.26 4.57 0.92
N ARG A 101 -16.23 3.80 1.29
CA ARG A 101 -14.83 4.14 0.98
C ARG A 101 -14.56 4.17 -0.52
N VAL A 102 -15.09 3.19 -1.28
CA VAL A 102 -14.96 3.13 -2.73
C VAL A 102 -15.67 4.32 -3.41
N THR A 103 -16.88 4.66 -2.94
CA THR A 103 -17.63 5.82 -3.46
C THR A 103 -16.94 7.14 -3.12
N ALA A 104 -16.41 7.28 -1.90
CA ALA A 104 -15.66 8.46 -1.45
C ALA A 104 -14.35 8.65 -2.23
N ALA A 105 -13.70 7.56 -2.66
CA ALA A 105 -12.56 7.60 -3.58
C ALA A 105 -12.96 7.97 -5.03
N GLY A 106 -14.24 8.22 -5.30
CA GLY A 106 -14.76 8.67 -6.60
C GLY A 106 -14.93 7.55 -7.64
N TYR A 107 -14.82 6.28 -7.24
CA TYR A 107 -15.03 5.15 -8.16
C TYR A 107 -16.53 4.97 -8.40
N LYS A 108 -16.97 5.03 -9.66
CA LYS A 108 -18.36 4.83 -10.06
C LYS A 108 -18.59 3.36 -10.37
N TRP A 109 -19.41 2.68 -9.57
CA TRP A 109 -19.54 1.23 -9.61
C TRP A 109 -20.95 0.72 -9.82
N THR A 110 -21.05 -0.43 -10.47
CA THR A 110 -22.24 -1.29 -10.52
C THR A 110 -22.06 -2.58 -9.70
N ARG A 111 -20.81 -2.99 -9.45
CA ARG A 111 -20.46 -4.08 -8.53
C ARG A 111 -19.18 -3.76 -7.78
N VAL A 112 -19.13 -4.09 -6.49
CA VAL A 112 -17.94 -4.00 -5.64
C VAL A 112 -17.87 -5.18 -4.67
N ALA A 113 -16.67 -5.55 -4.24
CA ALA A 113 -16.44 -6.45 -3.09
C ALA A 113 -15.07 -6.19 -2.46
N GLU A 114 -14.90 -6.67 -1.23
CA GLU A 114 -13.67 -6.49 -0.46
C GLU A 114 -13.16 -7.82 0.09
N ASN A 115 -11.85 -8.00 0.06
CA ASN A 115 -11.15 -8.92 0.94
C ASN A 115 -10.25 -8.14 1.89
N VAL A 116 -10.25 -8.48 3.17
CA VAL A 116 -9.30 -7.97 4.16
C VAL A 116 -8.52 -9.10 4.79
N ALA A 117 -7.31 -8.84 5.25
CA ALA A 117 -6.52 -9.79 6.02
C ALA A 117 -5.51 -9.08 6.92
N ALA A 118 -5.07 -9.77 7.96
CA ALA A 118 -4.01 -9.30 8.84
C ALA A 118 -3.10 -10.46 9.28
N GLY A 119 -1.80 -10.17 9.44
CA GLY A 119 -0.77 -11.11 9.90
C GLY A 119 0.01 -11.82 8.78
N GLN A 120 -0.46 -11.82 7.54
CA GLN A 120 0.26 -12.46 6.44
C GLN A 120 1.40 -11.57 5.95
N VAL A 121 2.61 -12.11 6.00
CA VAL A 121 3.84 -11.34 5.79
C VAL A 121 4.06 -10.88 4.35
N ASN A 122 3.45 -11.53 3.35
CA ASN A 122 3.63 -11.23 1.93
C ASN A 122 2.40 -11.59 1.06
N VAL A 123 2.42 -11.19 -0.22
CA VAL A 123 1.35 -11.45 -1.20
C VAL A 123 1.03 -12.94 -1.34
N ALA A 124 2.04 -13.81 -1.39
CA ALA A 124 1.83 -15.25 -1.55
C ALA A 124 1.06 -15.84 -0.34
N ALA A 125 1.43 -15.44 0.88
CA ALA A 125 0.78 -15.88 2.10
C ALA A 125 -0.68 -15.40 2.20
N VAL A 126 -0.95 -14.14 1.86
CA VAL A 126 -2.32 -13.60 1.92
C VAL A 126 -3.21 -14.15 0.81
N MET A 127 -2.70 -14.32 -0.40
CA MET A 127 -3.44 -14.96 -1.49
C MET A 127 -3.77 -16.42 -1.18
N LYS A 128 -2.83 -17.18 -0.58
CA LYS A 128 -3.12 -18.53 -0.10
C LYS A 128 -4.25 -18.53 0.93
N SER A 129 -4.22 -17.60 1.89
CA SER A 129 -5.27 -17.47 2.91
C SER A 129 -6.64 -17.16 2.28
N TRP A 130 -6.71 -16.17 1.39
CA TRP A 130 -7.96 -15.82 0.71
C TRP A 130 -8.50 -16.92 -0.19
N MET A 131 -7.65 -17.62 -0.95
CA MET A 131 -8.10 -18.70 -1.82
C MET A 131 -8.59 -19.94 -1.06
N ASN A 132 -8.15 -20.13 0.18
CA ASN A 132 -8.64 -21.18 1.08
C ASN A 132 -9.92 -20.78 1.84
N SER A 133 -10.36 -19.54 1.72
CA SER A 133 -11.58 -19.05 2.35
C SER A 133 -12.69 -18.89 1.30
N PRO A 134 -13.82 -19.63 1.41
CA PRO A 134 -14.87 -19.62 0.38
C PRO A 134 -15.38 -18.22 0.02
N GLY A 135 -15.62 -17.36 1.02
CA GLY A 135 -16.08 -15.99 0.79
C GLY A 135 -15.06 -15.12 0.05
N HIS A 136 -13.81 -15.13 0.50
CA HIS A 136 -12.75 -14.34 -0.15
C HIS A 136 -12.41 -14.84 -1.56
N ARG A 137 -12.42 -16.17 -1.75
CA ARG A 137 -12.28 -16.80 -3.07
C ARG A 137 -13.40 -16.37 -4.01
N ALA A 138 -14.65 -16.33 -3.54
CA ALA A 138 -15.78 -15.90 -4.35
C ALA A 138 -15.62 -14.45 -4.85
N ASN A 139 -15.04 -13.56 -4.02
CA ASN A 139 -14.73 -12.19 -4.44
C ASN A 139 -13.65 -12.14 -5.54
N ILE A 140 -12.56 -12.89 -5.38
CA ILE A 140 -11.45 -12.95 -6.36
C ILE A 140 -11.95 -13.44 -7.74
N LEU A 141 -12.88 -14.41 -7.74
CA LEU A 141 -13.45 -15.01 -8.94
C LEU A 141 -14.75 -14.33 -9.42
N GLY A 142 -15.15 -13.23 -8.78
CA GLY A 142 -16.40 -12.53 -9.13
C GLY A 142 -16.37 -11.80 -10.47
N ASP A 143 -17.54 -11.35 -10.91
CA ASP A 143 -17.72 -10.54 -12.11
C ASP A 143 -17.28 -9.08 -11.88
N TYR A 144 -15.99 -8.86 -12.05
CA TYR A 144 -15.30 -7.58 -11.92
C TYR A 144 -14.39 -7.34 -13.11
N THR A 145 -14.01 -6.08 -13.30
CA THR A 145 -13.05 -5.65 -14.34
C THR A 145 -11.80 -5.03 -13.76
N MET A 146 -11.86 -4.55 -12.51
CA MET A 146 -10.77 -3.80 -11.87
C MET A 146 -10.50 -4.27 -10.45
N LEU A 147 -9.28 -4.01 -9.99
CA LEU A 147 -8.76 -4.29 -8.67
C LEU A 147 -8.10 -3.03 -8.10
N GLY A 148 -8.32 -2.79 -6.82
CA GLY A 148 -7.43 -2.03 -5.96
C GLY A 148 -6.90 -2.95 -4.87
N THR A 149 -5.67 -2.72 -4.44
CA THR A 149 -5.04 -3.47 -3.36
C THR A 149 -4.17 -2.54 -2.54
N ALA A 150 -4.04 -2.82 -1.24
CA ALA A 150 -3.10 -2.11 -0.40
C ALA A 150 -2.49 -3.00 0.67
N TYR A 151 -1.33 -2.55 1.14
CA TYR A 151 -0.60 -3.12 2.25
C TYR A 151 -0.24 -2.01 3.23
N ALA A 152 -0.40 -2.25 4.52
CA ALA A 152 0.09 -1.39 5.59
C ALA A 152 0.84 -2.22 6.63
N TYR A 153 1.94 -1.66 7.13
CA TYR A 153 2.74 -2.25 8.20
C TYR A 153 2.76 -1.36 9.43
N ASN A 154 2.51 -1.93 10.61
CA ASN A 154 2.67 -1.26 11.89
C ASN A 154 3.29 -2.21 12.91
N SER A 155 4.58 -2.03 13.21
CA SER A 155 5.33 -2.85 14.17
C SER A 155 4.73 -2.85 15.59
N GLY A 156 4.03 -1.78 15.97
CA GLY A 156 3.38 -1.64 17.28
C GLY A 156 1.98 -2.26 17.35
N SER A 157 1.47 -2.83 16.27
CA SER A 157 0.15 -3.45 16.21
C SER A 157 0.22 -4.98 16.36
N THR A 158 -0.87 -5.59 16.83
CA THR A 158 -1.04 -7.03 17.05
C THR A 158 -0.65 -7.87 15.84
N TYR A 159 -1.11 -7.48 14.65
CA TYR A 159 -0.92 -8.31 13.44
C TYR A 159 0.28 -7.89 12.59
N ARG A 160 0.83 -6.70 12.82
CA ARG A 160 1.93 -6.06 12.06
C ARG A 160 1.67 -5.80 10.58
N HIS A 161 1.04 -6.72 9.86
CA HIS A 161 0.79 -6.70 8.41
C HIS A 161 -0.72 -6.63 8.14
N TYR A 162 -1.17 -5.69 7.32
CA TYR A 162 -2.59 -5.51 6.99
C TYR A 162 -2.77 -5.37 5.49
N TRP A 163 -3.82 -6.01 4.97
CA TRP A 163 -4.09 -6.13 3.55
C TRP A 163 -5.56 -5.81 3.26
N THR A 164 -5.78 -5.12 2.15
CA THR A 164 -7.13 -4.93 1.57
C THR A 164 -7.06 -5.16 0.07
N GLN A 165 -8.04 -5.87 -0.49
CA GLN A 165 -8.37 -5.88 -1.91
C GLN A 165 -9.78 -5.32 -2.09
N ASN A 166 -9.94 -4.35 -2.98
CA ASN A 166 -11.25 -3.90 -3.45
C ASN A 166 -11.42 -4.25 -4.93
N PHE A 167 -12.44 -5.03 -5.24
CA PHE A 167 -12.81 -5.39 -6.60
C PHE A 167 -13.91 -4.47 -7.10
N GLY A 168 -13.87 -4.10 -8.37
CA GLY A 168 -14.83 -3.16 -8.96
C GLY A 168 -15.23 -3.51 -10.38
N LYS A 169 -16.49 -3.18 -10.70
CA LYS A 169 -17.02 -3.09 -12.06
C LYS A 169 -17.73 -1.74 -12.19
N GLY A 170 -17.33 -0.95 -13.18
CA GLY A 170 -17.89 0.37 -13.48
C GLY A 170 -17.76 0.66 -14.97
N SER A 171 -18.85 1.10 -15.61
CA SER A 171 -18.88 1.32 -17.07
C SER A 171 -18.13 2.57 -17.53
N THR A 172 -17.89 3.52 -16.62
CA THR A 172 -17.15 4.77 -16.88
C THR A 172 -15.75 4.76 -16.29
N GLU A 173 -15.31 3.63 -15.73
CA GLU A 173 -14.01 3.50 -15.09
C GLU A 173 -13.01 2.85 -16.06
N SER A 174 -11.72 3.12 -15.86
CA SER A 174 -10.65 2.59 -16.69
C SER A 174 -9.52 2.01 -15.83
N CYS A 175 -8.71 1.17 -16.47
CA CYS A 175 -7.41 0.77 -15.95
C CYS A 175 -6.49 2.00 -15.96
N ASN A 176 -6.11 2.52 -14.81
CA ASN A 176 -5.43 3.81 -14.72
C ASN A 176 -4.42 3.88 -13.56
N PHE A 177 -3.79 2.75 -13.24
CA PHE A 177 -2.67 2.72 -12.32
C PHE A 177 -1.36 2.76 -13.11
N GLU A 178 -0.94 3.96 -13.47
CA GLU A 178 0.46 4.22 -13.81
C GLU A 178 1.26 4.21 -12.50
N ASP A 179 2.57 3.91 -12.54
CA ASP A 179 3.49 3.79 -11.39
C ASP A 179 3.70 5.12 -10.63
N VAL A 180 2.62 5.84 -10.31
CA VAL A 180 2.63 7.05 -9.49
C VAL A 180 3.00 6.61 -8.09
N GLU A 181 4.26 6.89 -7.76
CA GLU A 181 4.86 6.83 -6.45
C GLU A 181 3.87 7.40 -5.43
N TYR A 182 3.17 6.52 -4.73
CA TYR A 182 2.08 6.88 -3.82
C TYR A 182 2.70 7.57 -2.61
N ASN A 183 2.90 8.88 -2.70
CA ASN A 183 3.28 9.69 -1.56
C ASN A 183 2.57 11.04 -1.43
N ASP A 184 1.57 11.37 -2.26
CA ASP A 184 0.92 12.69 -2.16
C ASP A 184 -0.59 12.74 -2.45
N THR A 185 -1.30 11.60 -2.49
CA THR A 185 -2.77 11.67 -2.51
C THR A 185 -3.28 11.74 -1.06
N PRO A 186 -3.93 12.84 -0.63
CA PRO A 186 -4.55 12.91 0.68
C PRO A 186 -5.52 11.75 0.82
N LEU A 187 -5.48 11.08 1.97
CA LEU A 187 -6.51 10.11 2.34
C LEU A 187 -7.89 10.76 2.13
N PRO A 188 -8.87 10.07 1.52
CA PRO A 188 -10.22 10.59 1.49
C PRO A 188 -10.69 10.74 2.94
N THR A 189 -10.74 11.98 3.42
CA THR A 189 -11.26 12.31 4.73
C THR A 189 -12.76 12.18 4.69
N LEU A 190 -13.29 11.21 5.44
CA LEU A 190 -14.72 11.13 5.72
C LEU A 190 -15.06 12.25 6.71
N ASN A 191 -15.64 13.34 6.21
CA ASN A 191 -16.21 14.37 7.05
C ASN A 191 -17.50 13.85 7.69
N ILE A 192 -17.38 13.31 8.89
CA ILE A 192 -18.52 13.12 9.78
C ILE A 192 -18.68 14.41 10.58
N THR A 193 -19.56 15.31 10.11
CA THR A 193 -19.96 16.47 10.89
C THR A 193 -21.12 16.05 11.80
N THR A 194 -20.86 15.97 13.10
CA THR A 194 -21.92 16.01 14.11
C THR A 194 -21.77 17.29 14.92
N ASP A 195 -22.38 18.37 14.44
CA ASP A 195 -22.75 19.52 15.29
C ASP A 195 -24.26 19.75 15.13
N PRO A 196 -25.07 19.65 16.20
CA PRO A 196 -26.52 19.77 16.13
C PRO A 196 -27.02 21.23 16.06
N THR A 197 -26.17 22.24 15.79
CA THR A 197 -26.61 23.64 15.87
C THR A 197 -26.37 24.53 14.65
N ASP A 198 -25.81 24.05 13.55
CA ASP A 198 -25.63 24.90 12.36
C ASP A 198 -26.46 24.41 11.15
N SER A 199 -27.18 25.34 10.54
CA SER A 199 -27.96 25.06 9.32
C SER A 199 -26.99 25.03 8.13
N PRO A 200 -26.86 23.91 7.39
CA PRO A 200 -25.81 23.80 6.37
C PRO A 200 -26.11 24.67 5.15
N VAL A 201 -25.33 25.74 4.99
CA VAL A 201 -25.19 26.52 3.75
C VAL A 201 -24.09 25.88 2.91
N VAL A 202 -24.39 25.56 1.65
CA VAL A 202 -23.41 25.00 0.69
C VAL A 202 -22.64 26.16 0.05
N VAL A 203 -21.34 26.25 0.33
CA VAL A 203 -20.40 27.13 -0.40
C VAL A 203 -19.52 26.26 -1.28
N LEU A 204 -19.64 26.41 -2.60
CA LEU A 204 -18.80 25.73 -3.59
C LEU A 204 -17.54 26.58 -3.84
N GLN A 205 -16.36 26.01 -3.59
CA GLN A 205 -15.09 26.73 -3.75
C GLN A 205 -14.50 26.45 -5.13
N ASN A 206 -14.79 27.32 -6.10
CA ASN A 206 -14.15 27.37 -7.43
C ASN A 206 -13.87 28.80 -7.97
N ASP A 207 -14.07 29.87 -7.20
CA ASP A 207 -13.99 31.25 -7.74
C ASP A 207 -12.78 32.07 -7.28
N VAL A 208 -11.58 31.50 -7.35
CA VAL A 208 -10.32 32.27 -7.23
C VAL A 208 -9.31 31.86 -8.29
N ASN A 209 -9.67 32.00 -9.57
CA ASN A 209 -8.76 32.36 -10.66
C ASN A 209 -9.50 32.42 -12.01
N ALA A 210 -10.19 33.55 -12.27
CA ALA A 210 -10.51 34.01 -13.62
C ALA A 210 -10.87 35.50 -13.57
N THR A 211 -9.87 36.36 -13.39
CA THR A 211 -10.04 37.80 -13.67
C THR A 211 -9.69 38.08 -15.12
N ALA A 212 -10.57 38.84 -15.77
CA ALA A 212 -10.39 39.62 -17.00
C ALA A 212 -10.56 38.89 -18.35
N GLN A 213 -11.74 39.06 -18.96
CA GLN A 213 -11.83 39.77 -20.25
C GLN A 213 -13.28 40.14 -20.62
N GLN A 214 -13.42 41.41 -21.04
CA GLN A 214 -14.49 42.01 -21.86
C GLN A 214 -15.86 42.26 -21.18
N ALA A 215 -16.63 43.29 -21.48
CA ALA A 215 -16.46 44.67 -21.96
C ALA A 215 -17.90 45.16 -22.23
N THR A 216 -18.26 46.31 -21.66
CA THR A 216 -19.14 47.35 -22.23
C THR A 216 -20.60 47.07 -22.66
N THR A 217 -21.46 47.95 -22.14
CA THR A 217 -22.58 48.70 -22.77
C THR A 217 -24.05 48.27 -22.60
N VAL A 218 -24.79 49.27 -22.10
CA VAL A 218 -26.24 49.58 -22.03
C VAL A 218 -27.10 48.74 -21.09
#